data_AF-D7TVK8-F1
#
_entry.id   AF-D7TVK8-F1
#
_cell.length_a   1.000
_cell.length_b   1.000
_cell.length_c   1.000
_cell.angle_alpha   90.00
_cell.angle_beta   90.00
_cell.angle_gamma   90.00
#
_symmetry.space_group_name_H-M   'P 1'
#
loop_
_entity.id
_entity.type
_entity.pdbx_description
1 polymer ?
#
loop_
_entity_poly.entity_id
_entity_poly.type
_entity_poly.pdbx_seq_one_letter_code
_entity_poly.pdbx_strand_id
1 'polypeptide(L)'
;MAVLRPDMSEDERLALTQKYEELLVAGGGMYVEVFNRGVIPLAYSIKKKNKAGESNTYLDGIYLLFTYFTKPESMEVLEATLTADDDVIRSSSFKIRKRKY
;
A
#
# COMPACT_ATOMS: atom_id res chain seq x y z
N MET A 1 -3.93 4.11 1.35
CA MET A 1 -4.51 2.85 0.83
C MET A 1 -3.57 2.28 -0.20
N ALA A 2 -3.16 1.03 -0.02
CA ALA A 2 -2.38 0.28 -0.98
C ALA A 2 -3.22 -0.88 -1.52
N VAL A 3 -3.07 -1.15 -2.81
CA VAL A 3 -3.62 -2.33 -3.48
C VAL A 3 -2.44 -3.20 -3.86
N LEU A 4 -2.46 -4.44 -3.37
CA LEU A 4 -1.45 -5.45 -3.67
C LEU A 4 -1.96 -6.40 -4.75
N ARG A 5 -1.03 -7.09 -5.40
CA ARG A 5 -1.30 -8.20 -6.31
C ARG A 5 -2.04 -9.35 -5.59
N PRO A 6 -3.00 -10.02 -6.26
CA PRO A 6 -3.90 -11.01 -5.64
C PRO A 6 -3.26 -12.38 -5.40
N ASP A 7 -2.12 -12.65 -6.04
CA ASP A 7 -1.36 -13.90 -5.97
C ASP A 7 -0.41 -13.99 -4.77
N MET A 8 -0.39 -12.96 -3.91
CA MET A 8 0.40 -12.98 -2.67
C MET A 8 -0.16 -13.93 -1.62
N SER A 9 0.75 -14.67 -0.99
CA SER A 9 0.44 -15.51 0.18
C SER A 9 0.13 -14.67 1.44
N GLU A 10 -0.34 -15.32 2.50
CA GLU A 10 -0.55 -14.66 3.80
C GLU A 10 0.76 -14.20 4.43
N ASP A 11 1.80 -15.02 4.35
CA ASP A 11 3.12 -14.72 4.93
C ASP A 11 3.79 -13.54 4.22
N GLU A 12 3.71 -13.47 2.89
CA GLU A 12 4.21 -12.33 2.11
C GLU A 12 3.47 -11.04 2.46
N ARG A 13 2.16 -11.11 2.68
CA ARG A 13 1.37 -9.95 3.12
C ARG A 13 1.76 -9.48 4.51
N LEU A 14 2.00 -10.41 5.42
CA LEU A 14 2.45 -10.08 6.77
C LEU A 14 3.82 -9.41 6.74
N ALA A 15 4.77 -9.97 5.97
CA ALA A 15 6.10 -9.42 5.81
C ALA A 15 6.07 -8.01 5.17
N LEU A 16 5.23 -7.80 4.15
CA LEU A 16 5.06 -6.51 3.51
C LEU A 16 4.45 -5.49 4.48
N THR A 17 3.47 -5.91 5.28
CA THR A 17 2.86 -5.06 6.30
C THR A 17 3.90 -4.60 7.33
N GLN A 18 4.68 -5.54 7.87
CA GLN A 18 5.74 -5.23 8.83
C GLN A 18 6.79 -4.27 8.25
N LYS A 19 7.23 -4.50 7.00
CA LYS A 19 8.17 -3.61 6.29
C LYS A 19 7.68 -2.17 6.22
N TYR A 20 6.40 -1.95 5.89
CA TYR A 20 5.84 -0.60 5.80
C TYR A 20 5.54 0.03 7.16
N GLU A 21 5.20 -0.78 8.18
CA GLU A 21 5.10 -0.30 9.56
C GLU A 21 6.46 0.21 10.07
N GLU A 22 7.53 -0.57 9.87
CA GLU A 22 8.89 -0.17 10.25
C GLU A 22 9.32 1.11 9.52
N LEU A 23 9.01 1.24 8.23
CA LEU A 23 9.31 2.44 7.45
C LEU A 23 8.55 3.67 7.98
N LEU A 24 7.26 3.51 8.30
CA LEU A 24 6.45 4.57 8.89
C LEU A 24 6.99 5.00 10.26
N VAL A 25 7.35 4.04 11.12
CA VAL A 25 7.92 4.31 12.45
C VAL A 25 9.29 4.99 12.33
N ALA A 26 10.15 4.54 11.42
CA ALA A 26 11.44 5.17 11.15
C ALA A 26 11.30 6.62 10.62
N GLY A 27 10.22 6.90 9.89
CA GLY A 27 9.83 8.26 9.47
C GLY A 27 9.22 9.12 10.59
N GLY A 28 9.22 8.66 11.85
CA GLY A 28 8.59 9.33 12.98
C GLY A 28 7.06 9.21 12.99
N GLY A 29 6.54 8.17 12.35
CA GLY A 29 5.12 7.83 12.35
C GLY A 29 4.65 7.38 13.73
N MET A 30 3.51 7.90 14.17
CA MET A 30 2.84 7.53 15.42
C MET A 30 1.44 6.98 15.13
N TYR A 31 0.98 6.08 15.99
CA TYR A 31 -0.32 5.40 15.89
C TYR A 31 -0.57 4.78 14.51
N VAL A 32 0.32 3.88 14.10
CA VAL A 32 0.16 3.12 12.86
C VAL A 32 -0.85 2.01 13.10
N GLU A 33 -1.99 2.11 12.43
CA GLU A 33 -3.04 1.10 12.40
C GLU A 33 -3.15 0.54 10.98
N VAL A 34 -3.09 -0.79 10.87
CA VAL A 34 -3.23 -1.50 9.60
C VAL A 34 -4.54 -2.28 9.58
N PHE A 35 -5.31 -2.10 8.52
CA PHE A 35 -6.54 -2.83 8.29
C PHE A 35 -6.51 -3.52 6.92
N ASN A 36 -6.62 -4.85 6.94
CA ASN A 36 -6.66 -5.69 5.74
C ASN A 36 -8.11 -5.97 5.34
N ARG A 37 -8.50 -5.58 4.13
CA ARG A 37 -9.86 -5.79 3.58
C ARG A 37 -9.99 -7.06 2.73
N GLY A 38 -8.91 -7.81 2.55
CA GLY A 38 -8.90 -9.03 1.76
C GLY A 38 -8.91 -8.78 0.24
N VAL A 39 -9.19 -9.85 -0.50
CA VAL A 39 -9.24 -9.88 -1.96
C VAL A 39 -10.59 -9.34 -2.44
N ILE A 40 -10.59 -8.31 -3.28
CA ILE A 40 -11.79 -7.71 -3.87
C ILE A 40 -11.55 -7.53 -5.37
N PRO A 41 -12.55 -7.82 -6.23
CA PRO A 41 -12.44 -7.56 -7.66
C PRO A 41 -12.30 -6.06 -7.95
N LEU A 42 -11.39 -5.73 -8.85
CA LEU A 42 -11.13 -4.38 -9.32
C LEU A 42 -12.23 -3.94 -10.29
N ALA A 43 -12.55 -2.65 -10.30
CA ALA A 43 -13.51 -2.08 -11.24
C ALA A 43 -13.06 -2.18 -12.72
N TYR A 44 -11.75 -2.33 -12.96
CA TYR A 44 -11.15 -2.48 -14.28
C TYR A 44 -9.82 -3.22 -14.17
N SER A 45 -9.36 -3.84 -15.26
CA SER A 45 -8.08 -4.55 -15.31
C SER A 45 -6.90 -3.59 -15.18
N ILE A 46 -5.96 -3.86 -14.27
CA ILE A 46 -4.76 -3.05 -14.09
C ILE A 46 -3.53 -3.78 -14.62
N LYS A 47 -2.64 -3.06 -15.32
CA LYS A 47 -1.35 -3.58 -15.78
C LYS A 47 -0.23 -3.04 -14.90
N LYS A 48 0.65 -3.91 -14.42
CA LYS A 48 1.87 -3.55 -13.68
C LYS A 48 3.06 -4.24 -14.33
N LYS A 49 4.17 -3.52 -14.45
CA LYS A 49 5.45 -4.06 -14.93
C LYS A 49 6.36 -4.27 -13.73
N ASN A 50 6.93 -5.46 -13.61
CA ASN A 50 7.84 -5.82 -12.52
C ASN A 50 9.29 -5.49 -12.91
N LYS A 51 10.21 -5.55 -11.94
CA LYS A 51 11.66 -5.38 -12.18
C LYS A 51 12.24 -6.43 -13.14
N ALA A 52 11.64 -7.63 -13.19
CA ALA A 52 11.99 -8.67 -14.17
C ALA A 52 11.58 -8.32 -15.62
N GLY A 53 10.84 -7.23 -15.83
CA GLY A 53 10.38 -6.77 -17.14
C GLY A 53 9.04 -7.36 -17.57
N GLU A 54 8.50 -8.31 -16.82
CA GLU A 54 7.20 -8.94 -17.05
C GLU A 54 6.05 -7.95 -16.83
N SER A 55 5.02 -8.01 -17.68
CA SER A 55 3.82 -7.19 -17.56
C SER A 55 2.65 -8.07 -17.14
N ASN A 56 2.22 -7.91 -15.89
CA ASN A 56 1.12 -8.65 -15.31
C ASN A 56 -0.17 -7.85 -15.43
N THR A 57 -1.28 -8.53 -15.73
CA THR A 57 -2.62 -7.94 -15.77
C THR A 57 -3.45 -8.55 -14.66
N TYR A 58 -3.99 -7.72 -13.78
CA TYR A 58 -4.78 -8.17 -12.62
C TYR A 58 -6.23 -7.73 -12.73
N LEU A 59 -7.13 -8.60 -12.31
CA LEU A 59 -8.58 -8.35 -12.19
C LEU A 59 -9.01 -8.22 -10.72
N ASP A 60 -8.26 -8.82 -9.81
CA ASP A 60 -8.47 -8.74 -8.37
C ASP A 60 -7.29 -8.03 -7.69
N GLY A 61 -7.51 -7.51 -6.49
CA GLY A 61 -6.45 -6.93 -5.68
C GLY A 61 -6.73 -7.06 -4.19
N ILE A 62 -5.65 -7.04 -3.40
CA ILE A 62 -5.74 -7.09 -1.93
C ILE A 62 -5.62 -5.68 -1.39
N TYR A 63 -6.61 -5.24 -0.62
CA TYR A 63 -6.68 -3.87 -0.13
C TYR A 63 -6.13 -3.76 1.29
N LEU A 64 -5.06 -2.97 1.45
CA LEU A 64 -4.49 -2.60 2.73
C LEU A 64 -4.72 -1.12 3.03
N LEU A 65 -5.37 -0.85 4.14
CA LEU A 65 -5.60 0.49 4.65
C LEU A 65 -4.64 0.76 5.82
N PHE A 66 -3.85 1.82 5.67
CA PHE A 66 -2.97 2.34 6.72
C PHE A 66 -3.55 3.65 7.24
N THR A 67 -3.73 3.74 8.54
CA THR A 67 -4.08 4.98 9.26
C THR A 67 -2.90 5.31 10.16
N TYR A 68 -2.31 6.50 10.01
CA TYR A 68 -1.11 6.88 10.73
C TYR A 68 -0.99 8.41 10.83
N PHE A 69 -0.16 8.86 11.77
CA PHE A 69 0.29 10.25 11.85
C PHE A 69 1.77 10.33 11.54
N THR A 70 2.17 11.01 10.48
CA THR A 70 3.58 11.19 10.11
C THR A 70 3.90 12.66 9.88
N LYS A 71 5.20 12.98 9.87
CA LYS A 71 5.68 14.27 9.41
C LYS A 71 5.47 14.42 7.89
N PRO A 72 5.19 15.63 7.38
CA PRO A 72 4.98 15.85 5.96
C PRO A 72 6.21 15.53 5.11
N GLU A 73 7.42 15.76 5.63
CA GLU A 73 8.69 15.48 4.95
C GLU A 73 8.90 13.99 4.67
N SER A 74 8.38 13.12 5.53
CA SER A 74 8.55 11.67 5.42
C SER A 74 7.57 11.01 4.42
N MET A 75 6.56 11.76 3.95
CA MET A 75 5.57 11.23 3.01
C MET A 75 6.15 10.96 1.63
N GLU A 76 7.12 11.77 1.18
CA GLU A 76 7.74 11.61 -0.14
C GLU A 76 8.46 10.25 -0.27
N VAL A 77 9.22 9.88 0.77
CA VAL A 77 9.93 8.59 0.84
C VAL A 77 8.94 7.43 0.86
N LEU A 78 7.83 7.56 1.60
CA LEU A 78 6.78 6.54 1.64
C LEU A 78 6.12 6.34 0.28
N GLU A 79 5.79 7.41 -0.44
CA GLU A 79 5.15 7.30 -1.75
C GLU A 79 6.11 6.76 -2.82
N ALA A 80 7.37 7.18 -2.78
CA ALA A 80 8.40 6.68 -3.67
C ALA A 80 8.62 5.17 -3.48
N THR A 81 8.69 4.71 -2.22
CA THR A 81 8.87 3.29 -1.90
C THR A 81 7.67 2.44 -2.29
N LEU A 82 6.44 2.90 -2.01
CA LEU A 82 5.20 2.22 -2.44
C LEU A 82 5.09 2.10 -3.95
N THR A 83 5.55 3.10 -4.71
CA THR A 83 5.48 3.08 -6.17
C THR A 83 6.54 2.17 -6.79
N ALA A 84 7.72 2.13 -6.18
CA ALA A 84 8.86 1.32 -6.61
C ALA A 84 8.73 -0.17 -6.26
N ASP A 85 7.80 -0.53 -5.36
CA ASP A 85 7.54 -1.91 -5.01
C ASP A 85 6.73 -2.60 -6.12
N ASP A 86 7.13 -3.82 -6.45
CA ASP A 86 6.48 -4.61 -7.52
C ASP A 86 5.15 -5.21 -7.03
N ASP A 87 5.07 -5.53 -5.73
CA ASP A 87 3.89 -6.14 -5.11
C ASP A 87 2.74 -5.15 -4.95
N VAL A 88 3.04 -3.85 -4.93
CA VAL A 88 2.06 -2.76 -4.87
C VAL A 88 1.66 -2.38 -6.30
N ILE A 89 0.45 -2.81 -6.70
CA ILE A 89 -0.10 -2.52 -8.03
C ILE A 89 -0.63 -1.07 -8.11
N ARG A 90 -1.12 -0.52 -7.00
CA ARG A 90 -1.53 0.88 -6.90
C ARG A 90 -1.46 1.36 -5.45
N SER A 91 -0.92 2.56 -5.26
CA SER A 91 -0.92 3.26 -3.98
C SER A 91 -1.70 4.58 -4.10
N SER A 92 -2.30 5.01 -2.99
CA SER A 92 -2.93 6.32 -2.87
C SER A 92 -2.91 6.78 -1.41
N SER A 93 -2.43 8.00 -1.19
CA SER A 93 -2.35 8.63 0.13
C SER A 93 -3.36 9.76 0.22
N PHE A 94 -4.04 9.88 1.35
CA PHE A 94 -5.03 10.94 1.56
C PHE A 94 -4.84 11.57 2.93
N LYS A 95 -4.80 12.90 2.98
CA LYS A 95 -4.87 13.65 4.23
C LYS A 95 -6.33 13.73 4.67
N ILE A 96 -6.65 13.09 5.79
CA ILE A 96 -7.99 13.14 6.37
C ILE A 96 -8.19 14.44 7.15
N ARG A 97 -9.30 15.12 6.90
CA ARG A 97 -9.73 16.32 7.62
C ARG A 97 -11.10 16.09 8.23
N LYS A 98 -11.32 16.56 9.46
CA LYS A 98 -12.64 16.52 10.10
C LYS A 98 -13.68 17.23 9.22
N ARG A 99 -14.70 16.49 8.78
CA ARG A 99 -15.81 17.02 8.00
C ARG A 99 -16.77 17.75 8.93
N LYS A 100 -17.14 18.98 8.56
CA LYS A 100 -18.25 19.74 9.16
C LYS A 100 -19.38 19.70 8.14
N TYR A 101 -20.44 18.99 8.45
CA TYR A 101 -21.65 18.89 7.63
C TYR A 101 -22.60 20.03 7.98
#